data_AF-A0A820UIS9-F1
#
_entry.id   AF-A0A820UIS9-F1
#
_cell.length_a   1.000
_cell.length_b   1.000
_cell.length_c   1.000
_cell.angle_alpha   90.00
_cell.angle_beta   90.00
_cell.angle_gamma   90.00
#
_symmetry.space_group_name_H-M   'P 1'
#
loop_
_entity.id
_entity.type
_entity.pdbx_description
1 polymer ?
#
loop_
_entity_poly.entity_id
_entity_poly.type
_entity_poly.pdbx_seq_one_letter_code
_entity_poly.pdbx_strand_id
1 'polypeptide(L)'
;MVKSNDLQSVAISHFKGGEKAPEIAKLLTNKADRATIHRWLCRYKQSGPISVKPKSGRPRAGRTKRLINLVKTRLNSNVRRKSIRTMTKDFKSTYATIRRVLVEDLGKKCYRKINVQKLKQDQKPIRKQCCTWIRKNIDRRKAENMMVTDEKIFTKNGYINPKNDVVWADSRCDTNDRGGVHEKEKFPASIMIAFGATWNRPTEPYFFRRING
;
A
#
# COMPACT_ATOMS: atom_id res chain seq x y z
N MET A 1 -12.39 -1.03 -36.96
CA MET A 1 -10.96 -1.30 -37.27
C MET A 1 -10.62 -2.68 -36.72
N VAL A 2 -10.40 -3.69 -37.58
CA VAL A 2 -10.10 -5.07 -37.15
C VAL A 2 -8.74 -5.10 -36.47
N LYS A 3 -8.61 -5.75 -35.30
CA LYS A 3 -7.34 -5.79 -34.58
C LYS A 3 -6.35 -6.67 -35.35
N SER A 4 -5.07 -6.28 -35.37
CA SER A 4 -4.02 -7.03 -36.11
C SER A 4 -3.88 -8.50 -35.70
N ASN A 5 -4.23 -8.84 -34.45
CA ASN A 5 -4.22 -10.22 -33.98
C ASN A 5 -5.32 -11.09 -34.61
N ASP A 6 -6.47 -10.50 -34.98
CA ASP A 6 -7.59 -11.23 -35.58
C ASP A 6 -7.22 -11.66 -37.01
N LEU A 7 -6.55 -10.79 -37.77
CA LEU A 7 -6.04 -11.10 -39.11
C LEU A 7 -4.96 -12.19 -39.09
N GLN A 8 -4.10 -12.19 -38.07
CA GLN A 8 -3.11 -13.26 -37.87
C GLN A 8 -3.79 -14.60 -37.59
N SER A 9 -4.85 -14.61 -36.77
CA SER A 9 -5.58 -15.84 -36.46
C SER A 9 -6.24 -16.48 -37.67
N VAL A 10 -6.85 -15.65 -38.54
CA VAL A 10 -7.45 -16.06 -39.81
C VAL A 10 -6.38 -16.59 -40.77
N ALA A 11 -5.25 -15.89 -40.92
CA ALA A 11 -4.16 -16.37 -41.78
C ALA A 11 -3.62 -17.75 -41.33
N ILE A 12 -3.51 -17.98 -40.02
CA ILE A 12 -3.04 -19.25 -39.47
C ILE A 12 -4.09 -20.37 -39.66
N SER A 13 -5.38 -20.09 -39.52
CA SER A 13 -6.42 -21.12 -39.68
C SER A 13 -6.47 -21.65 -41.10
N HIS A 14 -6.42 -20.77 -42.10
CA HIS A 14 -6.34 -21.16 -43.52
C HIS A 14 -5.05 -21.92 -43.83
N PHE A 15 -3.93 -21.48 -43.25
CA PHE A 15 -2.65 -22.20 -43.38
C PHE A 15 -2.68 -23.61 -42.76
N LYS A 16 -3.35 -23.79 -41.62
CA LYS A 16 -3.57 -25.12 -41.02
C LYS A 16 -4.50 -26.01 -41.88
N GLY A 17 -5.43 -25.39 -42.60
CA GLY A 17 -6.32 -26.06 -43.55
C GLY A 17 -5.64 -26.50 -44.85
N GLY A 18 -4.34 -26.22 -45.02
CA GLY A 18 -3.55 -26.66 -46.18
C GLY A 18 -3.49 -25.66 -47.33
N GLU A 19 -4.08 -24.47 -47.18
CA GLU A 19 -4.04 -23.43 -48.22
C GLU A 19 -2.64 -22.86 -48.42
N LYS A 20 -2.30 -22.54 -49.67
CA LYS A 20 -0.98 -22.00 -50.01
C LYS A 20 -0.93 -20.50 -49.69
N ALA A 21 0.25 -20.00 -49.31
CA ALA A 21 0.46 -18.59 -48.96
C ALA A 21 -0.07 -17.56 -49.98
N PRO A 22 -0.05 -17.80 -51.32
CA PRO A 22 -0.65 -16.90 -52.30
C PRO A 22 -2.18 -16.81 -52.21
N GLU A 23 -2.86 -17.90 -51.84
CA GLU A 23 -4.32 -17.98 -51.72
C GLU A 23 -4.78 -17.22 -50.46
N ILE A 24 -4.07 -17.42 -49.36
CA ILE A 24 -4.26 -16.68 -48.10
C ILE A 24 -4.03 -15.17 -48.33
N ALA A 25 -3.04 -14.80 -49.15
CA ALA A 25 -2.77 -13.42 -49.52
C ALA A 25 -3.88 -12.79 -50.36
N LYS A 26 -4.52 -13.56 -51.26
CA LYS A 26 -5.71 -13.12 -52.01
C LYS A 26 -6.94 -12.98 -51.09
N LEU A 27 -7.07 -13.83 -50.07
CA LEU A 27 -8.19 -13.80 -49.13
C LEU A 27 -8.11 -12.59 -48.19
N LEU A 28 -6.89 -12.17 -47.85
CA LEU A 28 -6.61 -11.00 -47.00
C LEU A 28 -6.23 -9.73 -47.79
N THR A 29 -6.56 -9.68 -49.09
CA THR A 29 -6.33 -8.51 -49.95
C THR A 29 -6.91 -7.25 -49.32
N ASN A 30 -6.21 -6.11 -49.45
CA ASN A 30 -6.53 -4.80 -48.84
C ASN A 30 -6.49 -4.74 -47.30
N LYS A 31 -6.28 -5.86 -46.58
CA LYS A 31 -6.22 -5.89 -45.11
C LYS A 31 -4.80 -6.09 -44.57
N ALA A 32 -3.95 -6.80 -45.30
CA ALA A 32 -2.54 -6.97 -44.95
C ALA A 32 -1.69 -7.15 -46.21
N ASP A 33 -0.46 -6.61 -46.19
CA ASP A 33 0.48 -6.77 -47.29
C ASP A 33 1.00 -8.22 -47.39
N ARG A 34 1.27 -8.67 -48.63
CA ARG A 34 1.72 -10.03 -48.93
C ARG A 34 3.01 -10.40 -48.20
N ALA A 35 3.94 -9.44 -48.03
CA ALA A 35 5.17 -9.68 -47.27
C ALA A 35 4.91 -9.80 -45.76
N THR A 36 3.85 -9.18 -45.25
CA THR A 36 3.43 -9.31 -43.85
C THR A 36 2.82 -10.69 -43.58
N ILE A 37 1.97 -11.17 -44.49
CA ILE A 37 1.38 -12.52 -44.43
C ILE A 37 2.47 -13.59 -44.51
N HIS A 38 3.42 -13.45 -45.44
CA HIS A 38 4.56 -14.36 -45.52
C HIS A 38 5.39 -14.38 -44.22
N ARG A 39 5.67 -13.20 -43.63
CA ARG A 39 6.37 -13.10 -42.33
C ARG A 39 5.61 -13.78 -41.19
N TRP A 40 4.28 -13.66 -41.17
CA TRP A 40 3.43 -14.36 -40.20
C TRP A 40 3.53 -15.88 -40.34
N LEU A 41 3.37 -16.41 -41.56
CA LEU A 41 3.44 -17.85 -41.83
C LEU A 41 4.84 -18.43 -41.54
N CYS A 42 5.91 -17.74 -41.92
CA CYS A 42 7.28 -18.15 -41.59
C CYS A 42 7.51 -18.18 -40.07
N ARG A 43 7.07 -17.13 -39.35
CA ARG A 43 7.17 -17.09 -37.89
C ARG A 43 6.35 -18.22 -37.24
N TYR A 44 5.18 -18.53 -37.80
CA TYR A 44 4.34 -19.62 -37.33
C TYR A 44 5.01 -21.00 -37.50
N LYS A 45 5.61 -21.26 -38.67
CA LYS A 45 6.40 -22.48 -38.92
C LYS A 45 7.59 -22.63 -37.98
N GLN A 46 8.26 -21.53 -37.62
CA GLN A 46 9.48 -21.55 -36.82
C GLN A 46 9.25 -21.63 -35.31
N SER A 47 8.19 -21.01 -34.78
CA SER A 47 8.04 -20.80 -33.33
C SER A 47 6.62 -21.03 -32.80
N GLY A 48 5.68 -21.47 -33.64
CA GLY A 48 4.28 -21.66 -33.26
C GLY A 48 3.51 -20.34 -33.16
N PRO A 49 2.77 -20.05 -32.07
CA PRO A 49 1.86 -18.89 -32.00
C PRO A 49 2.55 -17.56 -32.38
N ILE A 50 1.92 -16.77 -33.26
CA ILE A 50 2.42 -15.46 -33.77
C ILE A 50 2.31 -14.36 -32.70
N SER A 51 2.26 -14.71 -31.42
CA SER A 51 2.30 -13.72 -30.35
C SER A 51 3.55 -12.84 -30.50
N VAL A 52 3.34 -11.53 -30.54
CA VAL A 52 4.44 -10.58 -30.65
C VAL A 52 5.23 -10.64 -29.35
N LYS A 53 6.48 -11.13 -29.42
CA LYS A 53 7.38 -11.09 -28.27
C LYS A 53 7.50 -9.63 -27.80
N PRO A 54 7.46 -9.38 -26.47
CA PRO A 54 7.66 -8.04 -25.96
C PRO A 54 9.01 -7.51 -26.44
N LYS A 55 9.03 -6.27 -26.94
CA LYS A 55 10.27 -5.59 -27.35
C LYS A 55 11.19 -5.51 -26.13
N SER A 56 12.51 -5.67 -26.35
CA SER A 56 13.54 -5.63 -25.30
C SER A 56 13.54 -4.32 -24.48
N GLY A 57 12.98 -3.25 -25.04
CA GLY A 57 12.84 -1.96 -24.37
C GLY A 57 14.19 -1.26 -24.18
N ARG A 58 14.16 -0.08 -23.54
CA ARG A 58 15.36 0.70 -23.25
C ARG A 58 16.16 0.03 -22.11
N PRO A 59 17.49 -0.13 -22.26
CA PRO A 59 18.35 -0.63 -21.18
C PRO A 59 18.22 0.23 -19.91
N ARG A 60 18.22 -0.43 -18.75
CA ARG A 60 18.12 0.24 -17.45
C ARG A 60 19.50 0.66 -16.96
N ALA A 61 19.84 1.94 -17.09
CA ALA A 61 21.14 2.47 -16.65
C ALA A 61 21.29 2.53 -15.11
N GLY A 62 20.30 3.07 -14.40
CA GLY A 62 20.39 3.27 -12.94
C GLY A 62 19.93 2.07 -12.09
N ARG A 63 19.01 1.24 -12.60
CA ARG A 63 18.41 0.10 -11.88
C ARG A 63 19.17 -1.18 -12.22
N THR A 64 20.41 -1.28 -11.72
CA THR A 64 21.26 -2.46 -11.93
C THR A 64 20.95 -3.55 -10.90
N LYS A 65 21.23 -4.82 -11.25
CA LYS A 65 21.12 -5.95 -10.31
C LYS A 65 21.96 -5.73 -9.04
N ARG A 66 23.14 -5.13 -9.20
CA ARG A 66 24.02 -4.73 -8.08
C ARG A 66 23.31 -3.78 -7.11
N LEU A 67 22.69 -2.72 -7.62
CA LEU A 67 21.96 -1.76 -6.79
C LEU A 67 20.79 -2.43 -6.06
N ILE A 68 20.02 -3.28 -6.76
CA ILE A 68 18.90 -4.01 -6.15
C ILE A 68 19.39 -4.87 -4.98
N ASN A 69 20.51 -5.58 -5.14
CA ASN A 69 21.11 -6.38 -4.07
C ASN A 69 21.59 -5.53 -2.90
N LEU A 70 22.25 -4.38 -3.16
CA LEU A 70 22.69 -3.45 -2.10
C LEU A 70 21.51 -2.92 -1.28
N VAL A 71 20.43 -2.49 -1.96
CA VAL A 71 19.19 -2.04 -1.31
C VAL A 71 18.60 -3.18 -0.48
N LYS A 72 18.54 -4.40 -1.00
CA LYS A 72 18.03 -5.58 -0.28
C LYS A 72 18.85 -5.87 0.98
N THR A 73 20.17 -5.87 0.90
CA THR A 73 21.07 -6.06 2.05
C THR A 73 20.88 -4.95 3.09
N ARG A 74 20.73 -3.71 2.65
CA ARG A 74 20.46 -2.56 3.54
C ARG A 74 19.11 -2.67 4.24
N LEU A 75 18.09 -3.24 3.60
CA LEU A 75 16.80 -3.51 4.24
C LEU A 75 16.87 -4.63 5.28
N ASN A 76 17.74 -5.62 5.10
CA ASN A 76 17.89 -6.74 6.02
C ASN A 76 18.84 -6.44 7.19
N SER A 77 19.67 -5.40 7.08
CA SER A 77 20.61 -5.04 8.14
C SER A 77 19.92 -4.46 9.39
N ASN A 78 20.62 -4.47 10.52
CA ASN A 78 20.15 -3.93 11.80
C ASN A 78 20.15 -2.39 11.88
N VAL A 79 20.31 -1.70 10.75
CA VAL A 79 20.41 -0.25 10.72
C VAL A 79 19.04 0.38 10.99
N ARG A 80 18.97 1.24 12.02
CA ARG A 80 17.71 1.86 12.47
C ARG A 80 17.06 2.76 11.42
N ARG A 81 17.86 3.48 10.62
CA ARG A 81 17.39 4.45 9.61
C ARG A 81 17.52 3.88 8.21
N LYS A 82 16.37 3.55 7.60
CA LYS A 82 16.26 2.99 6.23
C LYS A 82 15.47 3.94 5.33
N SER A 83 15.75 5.24 5.41
CA SER A 83 15.05 6.24 4.60
C SER A 83 15.59 6.23 3.16
N ILE A 84 14.73 6.52 2.19
CA ILE A 84 15.14 6.63 0.78
C ILE A 84 16.26 7.66 0.63
N ARG A 85 16.17 8.81 1.31
CA ARG A 85 17.17 9.89 1.25
C ARG A 85 18.53 9.47 1.83
N THR A 86 18.55 8.59 2.81
CA THR A 86 19.81 8.01 3.31
C THR A 86 20.40 7.06 2.28
N MET A 87 19.59 6.16 1.73
CA MET A 87 20.03 5.18 0.72
C MET A 87 20.50 5.83 -0.58
N THR A 88 19.91 6.96 -0.99
CA THR A 88 20.38 7.72 -2.16
C THR A 88 21.79 8.25 -1.97
N LYS A 89 22.12 8.71 -0.75
CA LYS A 89 23.47 9.18 -0.41
C LYS A 89 24.44 8.01 -0.37
N ASP A 90 24.08 6.93 0.34
CA ASP A 90 24.91 5.74 0.51
C ASP A 90 25.27 5.08 -0.84
N PHE A 91 24.31 5.01 -1.76
CA PHE A 91 24.48 4.32 -3.05
C PHE A 91 24.68 5.25 -4.24
N LYS A 92 24.92 6.56 -4.00
CA LYS A 92 25.11 7.59 -5.03
C LYS A 92 24.08 7.47 -6.17
N SER A 93 22.81 7.32 -5.79
CA SER A 93 21.69 7.06 -6.71
C SER A 93 20.58 8.09 -6.51
N THR A 94 19.73 8.25 -7.51
CA THR A 94 18.61 9.20 -7.42
C THR A 94 17.46 8.66 -6.58
N TYR A 95 16.72 9.56 -5.94
CA TYR A 95 15.54 9.22 -5.14
C TYR A 95 14.53 8.38 -5.91
N ALA A 96 14.23 8.77 -7.15
CA ALA A 96 13.31 8.05 -8.02
C ALA A 96 13.78 6.61 -8.28
N THR A 97 15.08 6.40 -8.51
CA THR A 97 15.64 5.06 -8.75
C THR A 97 15.48 4.16 -7.53
N ILE A 98 15.89 4.64 -6.34
CA ILE A 98 15.74 3.86 -5.10
C ILE A 98 14.27 3.57 -4.81
N ARG A 99 13.37 4.54 -5.01
CA ARG A 99 11.92 4.33 -4.84
C ARG A 99 11.40 3.23 -5.77
N ARG A 100 11.76 3.26 -7.06
CA ARG A 100 11.37 2.21 -8.01
C ARG A 100 11.94 0.85 -7.62
N VAL A 101 13.20 0.79 -7.17
CA VAL A 101 13.78 -0.46 -6.66
C VAL A 101 12.98 -1.00 -5.48
N LEU A 102 12.63 -0.15 -4.52
CA LEU A 102 11.85 -0.58 -3.36
C LEU A 102 10.46 -1.07 -3.75
N VAL A 103 9.73 -0.33 -4.58
CA VAL A 103 8.32 -0.61 -4.89
C VAL A 103 8.16 -1.65 -5.99
N GLU A 104 8.87 -1.50 -7.11
CA GLU A 104 8.69 -2.33 -8.31
C GLU A 104 9.57 -3.59 -8.31
N ASP A 105 10.85 -3.51 -7.91
CA ASP A 105 11.72 -4.70 -7.88
C ASP A 105 11.50 -5.55 -6.64
N LEU A 106 11.42 -4.91 -5.47
CA LEU A 106 11.40 -5.60 -4.17
C LEU A 106 9.99 -5.71 -3.57
N GLY A 107 8.98 -5.08 -4.19
CA GLY A 107 7.59 -5.14 -3.73
C GLY A 107 7.37 -4.57 -2.33
N LYS A 108 8.23 -3.65 -1.87
CA LYS A 108 8.18 -3.10 -0.51
C LYS A 108 7.26 -1.89 -0.44
N LYS A 109 6.48 -1.84 0.64
CA LYS A 109 5.64 -0.71 1.03
C LYS A 109 6.25 0.02 2.23
N CYS A 110 6.02 1.32 2.31
CA CYS A 110 6.45 2.12 3.45
C CYS A 110 5.41 2.03 4.56
N TYR A 111 5.80 1.49 5.71
CA TYR A 111 5.00 1.48 6.93
C TYR A 111 5.66 2.38 7.97
N ARG A 112 4.85 3.22 8.64
CA ARG A 112 5.33 4.01 9.77
C ARG A 112 5.35 3.12 11.01
N LYS A 113 6.37 3.29 11.85
CA LYS A 113 6.40 2.62 13.15
C LYS A 113 5.20 3.11 13.97
N ILE A 114 4.49 2.18 14.57
CA ILE A 114 3.42 2.47 15.52
C ILE A 114 3.97 2.25 16.92
N ASN A 115 3.64 3.16 17.83
CA ASN A 115 3.92 2.95 19.25
C ASN A 115 2.88 1.98 19.79
N VAL A 116 3.34 0.92 20.43
CA VAL A 116 2.51 -0.07 21.11
C VAL A 116 3.00 -0.19 22.54
N GLN A 117 2.11 -0.62 23.44
CA GLN A 117 2.50 -0.88 24.82
C GLN A 117 3.58 -1.97 24.86
N LYS A 118 4.70 -1.69 25.55
CA LYS A 118 5.76 -2.67 25.76
C LYS A 118 5.28 -3.68 26.81
N LEU A 119 4.87 -4.87 26.35
CA LEU A 119 4.48 -5.96 27.24
C LEU A 119 5.72 -6.59 27.90
N LYS A 120 5.61 -6.82 29.21
CA LYS A 120 6.55 -7.67 29.94
C LYS A 120 6.31 -9.15 29.59
N GLN A 121 7.29 -10.01 29.85
CA GLN A 121 7.27 -11.41 29.39
C GLN A 121 6.20 -12.26 30.12
N ASP A 122 5.96 -11.95 31.39
CA ASP A 122 4.89 -12.48 32.27
C ASP A 122 3.48 -12.04 31.84
N GLN A 123 3.32 -10.84 31.28
CA GLN A 123 2.02 -10.34 30.82
C GLN A 123 1.51 -11.07 29.57
N LYS A 124 2.41 -11.59 28.73
CA LYS A 124 2.04 -12.30 27.49
C LYS A 124 1.18 -13.54 27.74
N PRO A 125 1.56 -14.51 28.61
CA PRO A 125 0.74 -15.68 28.88
C PRO A 125 -0.60 -15.30 29.54
N ILE A 126 -0.61 -14.35 30.49
CA ILE A 126 -1.83 -13.89 31.16
C ILE A 126 -2.85 -13.35 30.14
N ARG A 127 -2.40 -12.47 29.24
CA ARG A 127 -3.26 -11.93 28.18
C ARG A 127 -3.78 -13.03 27.25
N LYS A 128 -2.94 -14.00 26.88
CA LYS A 128 -3.34 -15.14 26.04
C LYS A 128 -4.39 -16.01 26.73
N GLN A 129 -4.19 -16.31 28.01
CA GLN A 129 -5.14 -17.06 28.83
C GLN A 129 -6.49 -16.35 28.92
N CYS A 130 -6.48 -15.05 29.23
CA CYS A 130 -7.69 -14.22 29.26
C CYS A 130 -8.44 -14.25 27.91
N CYS A 131 -7.75 -13.98 26.78
CA CYS A 131 -8.38 -14.04 25.47
C CYS A 131 -8.94 -15.44 25.12
N THR A 132 -8.22 -16.50 25.51
CA THR A 132 -8.67 -17.88 25.28
C THR A 132 -9.89 -18.21 26.13
N TRP A 133 -9.91 -17.75 27.38
CA TRP A 133 -11.05 -17.89 28.28
C TRP A 133 -12.27 -17.14 27.75
N ILE A 134 -12.12 -15.87 27.33
CA ILE A 134 -13.20 -15.07 26.74
C ILE A 134 -13.78 -15.80 25.52
N ARG A 135 -12.93 -16.25 24.60
CA ARG A 135 -13.36 -16.96 23.38
C ARG A 135 -14.11 -18.27 23.65
N LYS A 136 -13.79 -18.97 24.74
CA LYS A 136 -14.45 -20.23 25.12
C LYS A 136 -15.75 -20.03 25.89
N ASN A 137 -15.83 -18.98 26.71
CA ASN A 137 -16.88 -18.85 27.72
C ASN A 137 -17.92 -17.75 27.40
N ILE A 138 -17.56 -16.77 26.57
CA ILE A 138 -18.44 -15.68 26.16
C ILE A 138 -19.02 -16.03 24.79
N ASP A 139 -20.27 -16.48 24.80
CA ASP A 139 -21.08 -16.63 23.60
C ASP A 139 -21.80 -15.32 23.27
N ARG A 140 -22.58 -15.32 22.18
CA ARG A 140 -23.32 -14.14 21.73
C ARG A 140 -24.29 -13.62 22.81
N ARG A 141 -25.04 -14.49 23.48
CA ARG A 141 -26.00 -14.08 24.51
C ARG A 141 -25.32 -13.41 25.71
N LYS A 142 -24.18 -13.94 26.16
CA LYS A 142 -23.40 -13.33 27.23
C LYS A 142 -22.76 -12.01 26.80
N ALA A 143 -22.31 -11.91 25.55
CA ALA A 143 -21.80 -10.66 25.01
C ALA A 143 -22.90 -9.58 24.92
N GLU A 144 -24.12 -9.96 24.54
CA GLU A 144 -25.29 -9.06 24.51
C GLU A 144 -25.64 -8.50 25.90
N ASN A 145 -25.37 -9.27 26.96
CA ASN A 145 -25.57 -8.87 28.36
C ASN A 145 -24.32 -8.25 29.02
N MET A 146 -23.22 -8.07 28.28
CA MET A 146 -21.99 -7.49 28.82
C MET A 146 -21.98 -5.97 28.63
N MET A 147 -21.58 -5.24 29.67
CA MET A 147 -21.26 -3.82 29.59
C MET A 147 -19.74 -3.63 29.72
N VAL A 148 -19.15 -2.85 28.83
CA VAL A 148 -17.73 -2.46 28.90
C VAL A 148 -17.65 -0.97 29.22
N THR A 149 -16.87 -0.62 30.23
CA THR A 149 -16.68 0.77 30.67
C THR A 149 -15.23 1.21 30.49
N ASP A 150 -15.01 2.50 30.24
CA ASP A 150 -13.69 3.13 30.23
C ASP A 150 -13.78 4.58 30.71
N GLU A 151 -12.71 5.07 31.33
CA GLU A 151 -12.58 6.45 31.78
C GLU A 151 -11.64 7.25 30.87
N LYS A 152 -12.07 8.46 30.50
CA LYS A 152 -11.27 9.36 29.68
C LYS A 152 -11.21 10.77 30.25
N ILE A 153 -10.01 11.32 30.27
CA ILE A 153 -9.77 12.72 30.63
C ILE A 153 -9.86 13.59 29.37
N PHE A 154 -10.70 14.62 29.42
CA PHE A 154 -10.81 15.66 28.41
C PHE A 154 -10.27 16.97 28.98
N THR A 155 -9.41 17.66 28.22
CA THR A 155 -8.77 18.92 28.62
C THR A 155 -9.37 20.10 27.87
N LYS A 156 -9.46 21.27 28.51
CA LYS A 156 -9.97 22.52 27.89
C LYS A 156 -9.28 22.90 26.58
N ASN A 157 -7.97 22.62 26.45
CA ASN A 157 -7.19 22.91 25.24
C ASN A 157 -7.69 22.16 23.99
N GLY A 158 -8.62 21.20 24.13
CA GLY A 158 -9.13 20.42 23.02
C GLY A 158 -8.13 19.40 22.48
N TYR A 159 -8.51 18.76 21.37
CA TYR A 159 -7.70 17.79 20.66
C TYR A 159 -7.46 18.26 19.22
N ILE A 160 -6.19 18.38 18.84
CA ILE A 160 -5.79 18.55 17.45
C ILE A 160 -5.40 17.19 16.89
N ASN A 161 -5.90 16.90 15.69
CA ASN A 161 -5.46 15.81 14.84
C ASN A 161 -4.46 16.36 13.80
N PRO A 162 -3.13 16.27 14.03
CA PRO A 162 -2.13 16.93 13.19
C PRO A 162 -2.07 16.39 11.75
N LYS A 163 -2.81 15.31 11.44
CA LYS A 163 -2.92 14.78 10.09
C LYS A 163 -4.00 15.49 9.27
N ASN A 164 -5.08 15.92 9.91
CA ASN A 164 -6.24 16.51 9.24
C ASN A 164 -6.27 18.03 9.41
N ASP A 165 -5.80 18.52 10.56
CA ASP A 165 -5.74 19.94 10.88
C ASP A 165 -4.48 20.54 10.23
N VAL A 166 -4.54 20.68 8.90
CA VAL A 166 -3.44 21.14 8.05
C VAL A 166 -3.74 22.55 7.53
N VAL A 167 -2.78 23.46 7.75
CA VAL A 167 -2.77 24.79 7.15
C VAL A 167 -1.87 24.75 5.91
N TRP A 168 -2.40 25.18 4.78
CA TRP A 168 -1.63 25.39 3.56
C TRP A 168 -1.17 26.85 3.51
N ALA A 169 0.14 27.06 3.46
CA ALA A 169 0.76 28.38 3.44
C ALA A 169 2.12 28.30 2.76
N ASP A 170 2.58 29.43 2.21
CA ASP A 170 3.81 29.52 1.41
C ASP A 170 5.07 29.49 2.28
N SER A 171 4.94 29.87 3.56
CA SER A 171 6.04 29.86 4.52
C SER A 171 5.58 29.47 5.92
N ARG A 172 6.55 29.21 6.82
CA ARG A 172 6.25 28.96 8.24
C ARG A 172 5.68 30.20 8.94
N CYS A 173 6.13 31.41 8.58
CA CYS A 173 5.60 32.64 9.17
C CYS A 173 4.13 32.83 8.78
N ASP A 174 3.83 32.74 7.48
CA ASP A 174 2.46 32.81 6.95
C ASP A 174 1.55 31.71 7.53
N THR A 175 2.10 30.51 7.78
CA THR A 175 1.37 29.43 8.47
C THR A 175 0.98 29.82 9.89
N ASN A 176 1.88 30.47 10.63
CA ASN A 176 1.62 30.85 12.02
C ASN A 176 0.52 31.92 12.09
N ASP A 177 0.57 32.91 11.20
CA ASP A 177 -0.43 33.98 11.11
C ASP A 177 -1.82 33.43 10.76
N ARG A 178 -1.88 32.33 10.01
CA ARG A 178 -3.12 31.62 9.62
C ARG A 178 -3.58 30.58 10.65
N GLY A 179 -3.13 30.66 11.90
CA GLY A 179 -3.55 29.74 12.97
C GLY A 179 -2.87 28.37 12.94
N GLY A 180 -1.71 28.26 12.30
CA GLY A 180 -0.90 27.04 12.30
C GLY A 180 -0.15 26.77 13.61
N VAL A 181 -0.23 27.69 14.58
CA VAL A 181 0.25 27.51 15.95
C VAL A 181 -0.93 27.15 16.84
N HIS A 182 -0.78 26.04 17.57
CA HIS A 182 -1.73 25.67 18.62
C HIS A 182 -1.05 25.69 19.97
N GLU A 183 -1.40 26.69 20.76
CA GLU A 183 -0.88 26.90 22.09
C GLU A 183 -1.63 26.01 23.09
N LYS A 184 -0.89 25.44 24.04
CA LYS A 184 -1.44 24.59 25.10
C LYS A 184 -0.99 25.10 26.45
N GLU A 185 -1.95 25.31 27.34
CA GLU A 185 -1.66 25.50 28.76
C GLU A 185 -0.90 24.27 29.31
N LYS A 186 0.08 24.49 30.20
CA LYS A 186 0.91 23.42 30.80
C LYS A 186 0.10 22.47 31.70
N PHE A 187 -0.91 22.99 32.39
CA PHE A 187 -1.80 22.25 33.29
C PHE A 187 -3.25 22.68 33.07
N PRO A 188 -3.88 22.30 31.95
CA PRO A 188 -5.22 22.76 31.61
C PRO A 188 -6.25 22.17 32.56
N ALA A 189 -7.32 22.93 32.79
CA ALA A 189 -8.52 22.39 33.40
C ALA A 189 -8.97 21.14 32.61
N SER A 190 -9.33 20.09 33.34
CA SER A 190 -9.71 18.82 32.76
C SER A 190 -10.85 18.17 33.53
N ILE A 191 -11.65 17.39 32.82
CA ILE A 191 -12.78 16.65 33.35
C ILE A 191 -12.57 15.18 33.00
N MET A 192 -12.75 14.30 33.98
CA MET A 192 -12.79 12.87 33.75
C MET A 192 -14.24 12.47 33.45
N ILE A 193 -14.43 11.69 32.40
CA ILE A 193 -15.72 11.18 31.97
C ILE A 193 -15.62 9.65 31.96
N ALA A 194 -16.54 8.98 32.63
CA ALA A 194 -16.76 7.55 32.47
C ALA A 194 -17.84 7.32 31.42
N PHE A 195 -17.66 6.28 30.62
CA PHE A 195 -18.62 5.89 29.59
C PHE A 195 -18.72 4.37 29.52
N GLY A 196 -19.94 3.85 29.54
CA GLY A 196 -20.24 2.44 29.34
C GLY A 196 -20.81 2.20 27.95
N ALA A 197 -20.49 1.06 27.35
CA ALA A 197 -21.11 0.57 26.14
C ALA A 197 -21.65 -0.84 26.37
N THR A 198 -22.92 -1.04 26.00
CA THR A 198 -23.55 -2.36 25.89
C THR A 198 -23.74 -2.70 24.41
N TRP A 199 -24.20 -3.92 24.13
CA TRP A 199 -24.49 -4.35 22.76
C TRP A 199 -25.49 -3.45 22.02
N ASN A 200 -26.52 -2.98 22.73
CA ASN A 200 -27.61 -2.23 22.10
C ASN A 200 -27.36 -0.72 22.07
N ARG A 201 -26.75 -0.18 23.13
CA ARG A 201 -26.56 1.26 23.27
C ARG A 201 -25.41 1.61 24.21
N PRO A 202 -24.81 2.79 24.01
CA PRO A 202 -24.00 3.42 25.05
C PRO A 202 -24.85 3.86 26.24
N THR A 203 -24.21 3.98 27.41
CA THR A 203 -24.78 4.67 28.57
C THR A 203 -24.62 6.18 28.42
N GLU A 204 -25.34 6.93 29.25
CA GLU A 204 -25.06 8.36 29.39
C GLU A 204 -23.66 8.56 29.99
N PRO A 205 -22.93 9.61 29.55
CA PRO A 205 -21.62 9.92 30.09
C PRO A 205 -21.73 10.38 31.55
N TYR A 206 -20.90 9.79 32.42
CA TYR A 206 -20.82 10.19 33.82
C TYR A 206 -19.63 11.13 34.02
N PHE A 207 -19.90 12.34 34.51
CA PHE A 207 -18.88 13.37 34.74
C PHE A 207 -18.41 13.33 36.19
N PHE A 208 -17.13 13.01 36.40
CA PHE A 208 -16.55 13.08 37.73
C PHE A 208 -16.30 14.54 38.10
N ARG A 209 -16.99 15.00 39.15
CA ARG A 209 -16.70 16.31 39.74
C ARG A 209 -15.40 16.22 40.52
N ARG A 210 -14.41 17.05 40.18
CA ARG A 210 -13.20 17.20 40.99
C ARG A 210 -13.62 17.93 42.27
N ILE A 211 -13.56 17.26 43.42
CA ILE A 211 -13.69 17.93 44.72
C ILE A 211 -12.38 18.69 44.90
N ASN A 212 -12.43 20.02 44.79
CA ASN A 212 -11.29 20.86 45.14
C ASN A 212 -11.15 20.78 46.67
N GLY A 213 -10.08 20.14 47.13
CA GLY A 213 -9.59 20.25 48.52
C GLY A 213 -8.60 21.39 48.62
#